data_AF-A0A1L5FAY0-F1
#
_entry.id   AF-A0A1L5FAY0-F1
#
_cell.length_a   1.000
_cell.length_b   1.000
_cell.length_c   1.000
_cell.angle_alpha   90.00
_cell.angle_beta   90.00
_cell.angle_gamma   90.00
#
_symmetry.space_group_name_H-M   'P 1'
#
loop_
_entity.id
_entity.type
_entity.pdbx_description
1 polymer ?
#
loop_
_entity_poly.entity_id
_entity_poly.type
_entity_poly.pdbx_seq_one_letter_code
_entity_poly.pdbx_strand_id
1 'polypeptide(L)'
;MFLDHFGCIFMSHRPVKEMFSKTAFVISTTAGIGTRNVIKTIQKNLRYWGISKIYKCGLTLRAKDWDDMPSKKQNKYKKILEKKII
;
A
#
# COMPACT_ATOMS: atom_id res chain seq x y z
N MET A 1 -2.65 15.62 2.63
CA MET A 1 -1.45 16.18 1.98
C MET A 1 -0.20 15.69 2.74
N PHE A 2 0.12 14.39 2.67
CA PHE A 2 1.31 13.84 3.36
C PHE A 2 2.50 13.72 2.42
N LEU A 3 2.29 13.11 1.25
CA LEU A 3 3.33 12.85 0.26
C LEU A 3 3.99 14.13 -0.27
N ASP A 4 3.21 15.19 -0.42
CA ASP A 4 3.66 16.49 -0.93
C ASP A 4 4.74 17.12 -0.05
N HIS A 5 4.63 16.94 1.27
CA HIS A 5 5.61 17.43 2.24
C HIS A 5 7.00 16.77 2.06
N PHE A 6 7.05 15.59 1.45
CA PHE A 6 8.27 14.84 1.19
C PHE A 6 8.66 14.89 -0.30
N GLY A 7 8.16 15.86 -1.07
CA GLY A 7 8.58 16.08 -2.45
C GLY A 7 10.07 16.39 -2.60
N CYS A 8 10.64 17.14 -1.65
CA CYS A 8 12.04 17.57 -1.69
C CYS A 8 13.05 16.42 -1.58
N ILE A 9 12.66 15.28 -0.99
CA ILE A 9 13.54 14.11 -0.83
C ILE A 9 13.45 13.12 -2.01
N PHE A 10 12.78 13.51 -3.09
CA PHE A 10 12.71 12.70 -4.29
C PHE A 10 14.12 12.48 -4.87
N MET A 11 14.34 11.32 -5.49
CA MET A 11 15.60 10.90 -6.09
C MET A 11 16.11 11.90 -7.11
N SER A 12 15.22 12.58 -7.84
CA SER A 12 15.56 13.60 -8.83
C SER A 12 16.06 14.91 -8.22
N HIS A 13 15.83 15.15 -6.93
CA HIS A 13 16.16 16.41 -6.27
C HIS A 13 17.18 16.23 -5.14
N ARG A 14 16.85 15.44 -4.10
CA ARG A 14 17.72 15.21 -2.94
C ARG A 14 17.48 13.82 -2.35
N PRO A 15 18.04 12.75 -2.95
CA PRO A 15 17.86 11.39 -2.43
C PRO A 15 18.43 11.26 -1.02
N VAL A 16 17.68 10.61 -0.14
CA VAL A 16 18.11 10.29 1.23
C VAL A 16 18.57 8.84 1.27
N LYS A 17 19.86 8.62 1.55
CA LYS A 17 20.49 7.28 1.52
C LYS A 17 19.77 6.26 2.43
N GLU A 18 19.23 6.72 3.56
CA GLU A 18 18.51 5.88 4.52
C GLU A 18 17.21 5.29 3.93
N MET A 19 16.64 5.88 2.88
CA MET A 19 15.43 5.36 2.24
C MET A 19 15.71 4.11 1.41
N PHE A 20 16.94 3.92 0.94
CA PHE A 20 17.31 2.81 0.06
C PHE A 20 17.31 1.44 0.77
N SER A 21 17.56 1.44 2.08
CA SER A 21 17.51 0.24 2.93
C SER A 21 16.11 -0.05 3.49
N LYS A 22 15.18 0.90 3.39
CA LYS A 22 13.81 0.71 3.90
C LYS A 22 13.02 -0.25 3.02
N THR A 23 12.07 -0.91 3.66
CA THR A 23 11.05 -1.75 3.03
C THR A 23 9.69 -1.16 3.35
N ALA A 24 8.78 -1.11 2.37
CA ALA A 24 7.45 -0.56 2.55
C ALA A 24 6.37 -1.59 2.22
N PHE A 25 5.28 -1.55 2.99
CA PHE A 25 4.07 -2.34 2.75
C PHE A 25 2.88 -1.41 2.60
N VAL A 26 2.29 -1.35 1.40
CA VAL A 26 1.16 -0.45 1.10
C VAL A 26 -0.14 -1.22 1.21
N ILE A 27 -1.00 -0.82 2.15
CA ILE A 27 -2.35 -1.36 2.31
C ILE A 27 -3.36 -0.31 1.88
N SER A 28 -4.30 -0.69 1.02
CA SER A 28 -5.43 0.16 0.65
C SER A 28 -6.72 -0.64 0.75
N THR A 29 -7.62 -0.17 1.60
CA THR A 29 -8.97 -0.68 1.76
C THR A 29 -9.97 0.30 1.16
N THR A 30 -11.06 -0.21 0.59
CA THR A 30 -12.16 0.63 0.08
C THR A 30 -13.47 -0.13 0.11
N ALA A 31 -14.60 0.59 0.19
CA ALA A 31 -15.93 0.02 0.03
C ALA A 31 -16.24 -0.42 -1.41
N GLY A 32 -15.57 0.18 -2.40
CA GLY A 32 -15.86 0.01 -3.83
C GLY A 32 -14.63 -0.29 -4.69
N ILE A 33 -14.47 0.49 -5.76
CA ILE A 33 -13.35 0.35 -6.71
C ILE A 33 -12.36 1.48 -6.44
N GLY A 34 -11.05 1.22 -6.62
CA GLY A 34 -10.04 2.28 -6.61
C GLY A 34 -8.69 1.92 -5.99
N THR A 35 -8.62 0.83 -5.20
CA THR A 35 -7.39 0.42 -4.49
C THR A 35 -6.18 0.30 -5.41
N ARG A 36 -6.36 -0.22 -6.62
CA ARG A 36 -5.28 -0.38 -7.61
C ARG A 36 -4.62 0.96 -7.97
N ASN A 37 -5.41 2.00 -8.24
CA ASN A 37 -4.89 3.31 -8.66
C ASN A 37 -4.24 4.04 -7.48
N VAL A 38 -4.85 3.96 -6.30
CA VAL A 38 -4.28 4.53 -5.07
C VAL A 38 -2.93 3.89 -4.78
N ILE A 39 -2.86 2.56 -4.70
CA ILE A 39 -1.61 1.83 -4.47
C ILE A 39 -0.56 2.17 -5.51
N LYS A 40 -0.92 2.26 -6.81
CA LYS A 40 0.02 2.64 -7.87
C LYS A 40 0.63 4.02 -7.63
N THR A 41 -0.19 4.97 -7.18
CA THR A 41 0.24 6.34 -6.88
C THR A 41 1.16 6.37 -5.66
N ILE A 42 0.80 5.68 -4.58
CA ILE A 42 1.66 5.56 -3.39
C ILE A 42 2.99 4.88 -3.75
N GLN A 43 2.94 3.75 -4.47
CA GLN A 43 4.13 3.02 -4.90
C GLN A 43 5.06 3.91 -5.75
N LYS A 44 4.52 4.77 -6.61
CA LYS A 44 5.32 5.69 -7.42
C LYS A 44 6.06 6.70 -6.55
N ASN A 45 5.39 7.29 -5.56
CA ASN A 45 6.02 8.21 -4.61
C ASN A 45 7.11 7.54 -3.77
N LEU A 46 6.85 6.33 -3.23
CA LEU A 46 7.85 5.58 -2.46
C LEU A 46 9.10 5.22 -3.29
N ARG A 47 8.90 4.91 -4.59
CA ARG A 47 10.03 4.72 -5.52
C ARG A 47 10.81 5.99 -5.76
N TYR A 48 10.13 7.14 -5.87
CA TYR A 48 10.82 8.42 -5.93
C TYR A 48 11.56 8.74 -4.65
N TRP A 49 11.17 8.24 -3.48
CA TRP A 49 12.01 8.34 -2.29
C TRP A 49 13.20 7.37 -2.27
N GLY A 50 13.26 6.43 -3.22
CA GLY A 50 14.36 5.46 -3.33
C GLY A 50 14.11 4.10 -2.66
N ILE A 51 12.89 3.83 -2.21
CA ILE A 51 12.57 2.54 -1.58
C ILE A 51 12.54 1.44 -2.64
N SER A 52 13.42 0.45 -2.50
CA SER A 52 13.57 -0.66 -3.47
C SER A 52 12.53 -1.76 -3.28
N LYS A 53 12.25 -2.13 -2.02
CA LYS A 53 11.32 -3.22 -1.65
C LYS A 53 9.96 -2.66 -1.25
N ILE A 54 8.98 -2.80 -2.14
CA ILE A 54 7.61 -2.32 -1.92
C ILE A 54 6.60 -3.44 -2.17
N TYR A 55 5.95 -3.86 -1.10
CA TYR A 55 4.85 -4.80 -1.10
C TYR A 55 3.51 -4.06 -1.13
N LYS A 56 2.46 -4.73 -1.63
CA LYS A 56 1.15 -4.10 -1.78
C LYS A 56 -0.01 -5.05 -1.57
N CYS A 57 -1.01 -4.56 -0.85
CA CYS A 57 -2.28 -5.23 -0.62
C CYS A 57 -3.44 -4.27 -0.86
N GLY A 58 -4.29 -4.60 -1.83
CA GLY A 58 -5.52 -3.86 -2.11
C GLY A 58 -6.71 -4.74 -1.75
N LEU A 59 -7.57 -4.28 -0.86
CA LEU A 59 -8.75 -5.01 -0.40
C LEU A 59 -9.99 -4.16 -0.65
N THR A 60 -10.95 -4.72 -1.39
CA THR A 60 -12.29 -4.10 -1.53
C THR A 60 -13.21 -4.73 -0.50
N LEU A 61 -13.39 -4.04 0.62
CA LEU A 61 -14.23 -4.46 1.73
C LEU A 61 -15.63 -3.88 1.52
N ARG A 62 -16.54 -4.66 0.93
CA ARG A 62 -17.97 -4.29 0.79
C ARG A 62 -18.73 -4.53 2.10
N ALA A 63 -18.19 -4.08 3.21
CA ALA A 63 -18.77 -4.19 4.56
C ALA A 63 -18.28 -3.02 5.40
N LYS A 64 -19.09 -2.62 6.39
CA LYS A 64 -18.73 -1.54 7.32
C LYS A 64 -17.67 -2.04 8.29
N ASP A 65 -17.91 -3.22 8.85
CA ASP A 65 -16.99 -3.90 9.75
C ASP A 65 -16.53 -5.25 9.17
N TRP A 66 -15.41 -5.76 9.70
CA TRP A 66 -14.88 -7.06 9.26
C TRP A 66 -15.85 -8.20 9.58
N ASP A 67 -16.44 -8.16 10.78
CA ASP A 67 -17.39 -9.16 11.29
C ASP A 67 -18.72 -9.20 10.50
N ASP A 68 -19.16 -8.06 9.95
CA ASP A 68 -20.36 -7.98 9.09
C ASP A 68 -20.19 -8.70 7.75
N MET A 69 -18.97 -9.08 7.40
CA MET A 69 -18.67 -9.70 6.12
C MET A 69 -18.97 -11.20 6.15
N PRO A 70 -19.56 -11.77 5.09
CA PRO A 70 -19.73 -13.23 4.99
C PRO A 70 -18.41 -13.97 5.20
N SER A 71 -18.43 -15.01 6.04
CA SER A 71 -17.25 -15.83 6.40
C SER A 71 -16.44 -16.31 5.19
N LYS A 72 -17.12 -16.62 4.08
CA LYS A 72 -16.49 -16.98 2.80
C LYS A 72 -15.57 -15.88 2.25
N LYS A 73 -15.95 -14.60 2.35
CA LYS A 73 -15.12 -13.47 1.92
C LYS A 73 -14.02 -13.18 2.94
N GLN A 74 -14.31 -13.26 4.24
CA GLN A 74 -13.30 -13.11 5.29
C GLN A 74 -12.14 -14.11 5.10
N ASN A 75 -12.46 -15.40 4.92
CA ASN A 75 -11.46 -16.44 4.66
C ASN A 75 -10.68 -16.20 3.37
N LYS A 76 -11.34 -15.71 2.32
CA LYS A 76 -10.66 -15.34 1.07
C LYS A 76 -9.64 -14.24 1.31
N TYR A 77 -10.00 -13.17 2.03
CA TYR A 77 -9.07 -12.07 2.31
C TYR A 77 -7.96 -12.48 3.28
N LYS A 78 -8.26 -13.31 4.28
CA LYS A 78 -7.26 -13.87 5.20
C LYS A 78 -6.18 -14.66 4.45
N LYS A 79 -6.58 -15.57 3.56
CA LYS A 79 -5.63 -16.31 2.69
C LYS A 79 -4.78 -15.39 1.80
N ILE A 80 -5.37 -14.32 1.28
CA ILE A 80 -4.64 -13.34 0.45
C ILE A 80 -3.60 -12.58 1.29
N LEU A 81 -3.94 -12.23 2.53
CA LEU A 81 -3.04 -11.57 3.46
C LEU A 81 -1.89 -12.51 3.85
N GLU A 82 -2.20 -13.74 4.25
CA GLU A 82 -1.20 -14.75 4.62
C GLU A 82 -0.20 -15.01 3.49
N LYS A 83 -0.69 -15.12 2.24
CA LYS A 83 0.18 -15.35 1.07
C LYS A 83 1.04 -14.14 0.68
N LYS A 84 0.74 -12.94 1.17
CA LYS A 84 1.47 -11.70 0.83
C LYS A 84 2.40 -11.21 1.93
N ILE A 85 2.27 -11.75 3.14
CA ILE A 85 3.12 -11.44 4.29
C ILE A 85 4.38 -12.33 4.30
N ILE A 86 4.37 -13.44 3.56
CA ILE A 86 5.50 -14.35 3.30
C ILE A 86 6.08 -14.06 1.93
#